data_AF-A0A7C5AM88-F1
#
_entry.id   AF-A0A7C5AM88-F1
#
_cell.length_a   1.000
_cell.length_b   1.000
_cell.length_c   1.000
_cell.angle_alpha   90.00
_cell.angle_beta   90.00
_cell.angle_gamma   90.00
#
_symmetry.space_group_name_H-M   'P 1'
#
loop_
_entity.id
_entity.type
_entity.pdbx_description
1 polymer ?
#
loop_
_entity_poly.entity_id
_entity_poly.type
_entity_poly.pdbx_seq_one_letter_code
_entity_poly.pdbx_strand_id
1 'polypeptide(L)'
;MKPGLYVSESYRAPGINPGNLTCFLEPFAGAAAHGPEETFSRLFQEELLRAWQTQGLNLGPPESPCRLSGVIHQLTIRGSRLRRFTGRLHARLVLAGALQQDDRVLFAFRDEVQASSPVAPGPAAPREQELLLRFLAREAANRLLNELLLGRESPPPE
;
A
#
# COMPACT_ATOMS: atom_id res chain seq x y z
N MET A 1 -11.84 -9.95 -7.41
CA MET A 1 -11.84 -9.73 -5.95
C MET A 1 -13.05 -10.41 -5.36
N LYS A 2 -12.89 -11.16 -4.26
CA LYS A 2 -14.05 -11.69 -3.52
C LYS A 2 -14.67 -10.54 -2.71
N PRO A 3 -16.00 -10.47 -2.56
CA PRO A 3 -16.63 -9.47 -1.71
C PRO A 3 -16.03 -9.48 -0.30
N GLY A 4 -15.57 -8.31 0.18
CA GLY A 4 -14.99 -8.15 1.52
C GLY A 4 -13.50 -8.48 1.68
N LEU A 5 -12.78 -8.83 0.60
CA LEU A 5 -11.31 -8.86 0.57
C LEU A 5 -10.79 -7.62 -0.18
N TYR A 6 -9.94 -6.84 0.49
CA TYR A 6 -9.37 -5.61 -0.03
C TYR A 6 -7.93 -5.79 -0.52
N VAL A 7 -7.23 -6.80 -0.01
CA VAL A 7 -5.93 -7.25 -0.53
C VAL A 7 -6.02 -8.64 -1.15
N SER A 8 -5.00 -9.02 -1.91
CA SER A 8 -4.96 -10.29 -2.63
C SER A 8 -4.83 -11.49 -1.67
N GLU A 9 -3.96 -11.38 -0.67
CA GLU A 9 -3.73 -12.38 0.38
C GLU A 9 -3.51 -11.68 1.72
N SER A 10 -4.10 -12.20 2.80
CA SER A 10 -3.94 -11.68 4.14
C SER A 10 -3.94 -12.78 5.20
N TYR A 11 -3.27 -12.51 6.31
CA TYR A 11 -3.37 -13.24 7.57
C TYR A 11 -3.65 -12.23 8.68
N ARG A 12 -4.54 -12.59 9.60
CA ARG A 12 -4.87 -11.80 10.78
C ARG A 12 -4.85 -12.69 12.01
N ALA A 13 -4.08 -12.30 13.01
CA ALA A 13 -4.05 -12.98 14.29
C ALA A 13 -5.42 -12.82 14.99
N PRO A 14 -5.92 -13.88 15.67
CA PRO A 14 -7.21 -13.82 16.36
C PRO A 14 -7.17 -12.78 17.50
N GLY A 15 -8.25 -12.02 17.64
CA GLY A 15 -8.41 -11.03 18.73
C GLY A 15 -7.61 -9.73 18.57
N ILE A 16 -6.94 -9.50 17.44
CA ILE A 16 -6.24 -8.23 17.20
C ILE A 16 -7.24 -7.07 17.12
N ASN A 17 -7.00 -6.03 17.92
CA ASN A 17 -7.68 -4.74 17.81
C ASN A 17 -6.68 -3.65 17.41
N PRO A 18 -6.61 -3.27 16.11
CA PRO A 18 -5.65 -2.28 15.61
C PRO A 18 -5.74 -0.92 16.32
N GLY A 19 -6.92 -0.52 16.80
CA GLY A 19 -7.12 0.77 17.49
C GLY A 19 -6.39 0.89 18.83
N ASN A 20 -6.05 -0.24 19.46
CA ASN A 20 -5.31 -0.27 20.72
C ASN A 20 -3.79 -0.37 20.52
N LEU A 21 -3.33 -0.51 19.27
CA LEU A 21 -1.92 -0.63 18.97
C LEU A 21 -1.32 0.76 18.71
N THR A 22 -0.10 0.95 19.21
CA THR A 22 0.73 2.12 18.90
C THR A 22 1.91 1.64 18.09
N CYS A 23 1.86 1.88 16.77
CA CYS A 23 2.78 1.26 15.83
C CYS A 23 3.66 2.29 15.14
N PHE A 24 4.93 1.92 14.94
CA PHE A 24 5.81 2.63 14.03
C PHE A 24 5.56 2.14 12.60
N LEU A 25 5.45 3.06 11.62
CA LEU A 25 5.31 2.72 10.21
C LEU A 25 6.67 2.80 9.54
N GLU A 26 7.31 1.64 9.34
CA GLU A 26 8.61 1.57 8.69
C GLU A 26 8.48 1.91 7.20
N PRO A 27 9.44 2.63 6.62
CA PRO A 27 9.45 2.89 5.19
C PRO A 27 9.49 1.58 4.38
N PHE A 28 8.56 1.44 3.44
CA PHE A 28 8.55 0.29 2.54
C PHE A 28 9.71 0.41 1.55
N ALA A 29 10.66 -0.53 1.65
CA ALA A 29 11.82 -0.57 0.77
C ALA A 29 11.43 -1.13 -0.61
N GLY A 30 11.87 -0.45 -1.67
CA GLY A 30 11.82 -0.97 -3.04
C GLY A 30 12.93 -1.99 -3.28
N ALA A 31 12.64 -3.00 -4.10
CA ALA A 31 13.65 -3.97 -4.52
C ALA A 31 14.75 -3.33 -5.39
N ALA A 32 14.51 -2.18 -6.04
CA ALA A 32 15.52 -1.41 -6.76
C ALA A 32 15.67 0.01 -6.21
N ALA A 33 16.92 0.46 -6.09
CA ALA A 33 17.27 1.76 -5.50
C ALA A 33 17.24 2.95 -6.48
N HIS A 34 16.77 2.76 -7.72
CA HIS A 34 16.84 3.80 -8.76
C HIS A 34 15.56 3.88 -9.62
N GLY A 35 15.04 5.09 -9.82
CA GLY A 35 13.93 5.38 -10.74
C GLY A 35 12.60 5.72 -10.05
N PRO A 36 11.44 5.40 -10.66
CA PRO A 36 10.12 5.77 -10.10
C PRO A 36 9.82 5.12 -8.75
N GLU A 37 10.58 4.10 -8.35
CA GLU A 37 10.46 3.38 -7.08
C GLU A 37 10.78 4.27 -5.87
N GLU A 38 11.86 5.05 -5.90
CA GLU A 38 12.20 5.95 -4.79
C GLU A 38 11.11 7.02 -4.59
N THR A 39 10.65 7.61 -5.70
CA THR A 39 9.55 8.57 -5.68
C THR A 39 8.28 7.91 -5.14
N PHE A 40 7.98 6.69 -5.57
CA PHE A 40 6.81 5.96 -5.11
C PHE A 40 6.90 5.59 -3.63
N SER A 41 8.03 5.08 -3.12
CA SER A 41 8.19 4.76 -1.70
C SER A 41 7.92 5.97 -0.80
N ARG A 42 8.42 7.15 -1.17
CA ARG A 42 8.11 8.39 -0.45
C ARG A 42 6.61 8.72 -0.50
N LEU A 43 6.00 8.68 -1.69
CA LEU A 43 4.56 8.96 -1.85
C LEU A 43 3.69 7.96 -1.09
N PHE A 44 4.07 6.68 -1.08
CA PHE A 44 3.38 5.63 -0.36
C PHE A 44 3.47 5.84 1.14
N GLN A 45 4.64 6.18 1.67
CA GLN A 45 4.79 6.50 3.09
C GLN A 45 3.92 7.69 3.50
N GLU A 46 3.87 8.76 2.68
CA GLU A 46 3.03 9.93 2.94
C GLU A 46 1.52 9.59 2.97
N GLU A 47 1.03 8.84 1.97
CA GLU A 47 -0.38 8.47 1.89
C GLU A 47 -0.75 7.44 2.96
N LEU A 48 0.15 6.51 3.30
CA LEU A 48 -0.06 5.54 4.38
C LEU A 48 -0.14 6.22 5.74
N LEU A 49 0.78 7.14 6.06
CA LEU A 49 0.73 7.94 7.30
C LEU A 49 -0.57 8.73 7.40
N ARG A 50 -0.96 9.41 6.31
CA ARG A 50 -2.21 10.17 6.26
C ARG A 50 -3.41 9.26 6.51
N ALA A 51 -3.48 8.12 5.83
CA ALA A 51 -4.59 7.21 5.96
C ALA A 51 -4.66 6.60 7.37
N TRP A 52 -3.51 6.24 7.96
CA TRP A 52 -3.40 5.74 9.34
C TRP A 52 -3.99 6.72 10.36
N GLN A 53 -3.56 7.98 10.28
CA GLN A 53 -4.07 9.06 11.14
C GLN A 53 -5.56 9.32 10.93
N THR A 54 -6.03 9.29 9.67
CA THR A 54 -7.44 9.54 9.34
C THR A 54 -8.36 8.45 9.92
N GLN A 55 -7.85 7.21 10.06
CA GLN A 55 -8.57 6.10 10.69
C GLN A 55 -8.46 6.11 12.23
N GLY A 56 -7.83 7.13 12.83
CA GLY A 56 -7.69 7.26 14.29
C GLY A 56 -6.72 6.27 14.92
N LEU A 57 -5.80 5.68 14.13
CA LEU A 57 -4.81 4.73 14.64
C LEU A 57 -3.61 5.47 15.25
N ASN A 58 -3.05 4.91 16.32
CA ASN A 58 -1.95 5.54 17.05
C ASN A 58 -0.61 5.33 16.35
N LEU A 59 0.17 6.39 16.23
CA LEU A 59 1.55 6.35 15.73
C LEU A 59 2.51 6.30 16.91
N GLY A 60 3.46 5.37 16.82
CA GLY A 60 4.54 5.22 17.79
C GLY A 60 5.88 5.74 17.30
N PRO A 61 6.84 6.03 18.20
CA PRO A 61 8.22 6.31 17.82
C PRO A 61 8.91 5.07 17.22
N PRO A 62 10.08 5.23 16.57
CA PRO A 62 10.83 4.12 15.95
C PRO A 62 11.16 2.94 16.86
N GLU A 63 11.18 3.13 18.18
CA GLU A 63 11.45 2.10 19.19
C GLU A 63 10.20 1.33 19.62
N SER A 64 9.03 1.63 19.03
CA SER A 64 7.76 0.99 19.39
C SER A 64 7.81 -0.52 19.20
N PRO A 65 7.19 -1.29 20.12
CA PRO A 65 7.14 -2.75 20.00
C PRO A 65 6.26 -3.18 18.82
N CYS A 66 5.25 -2.39 18.45
CA CYS A 66 4.47 -2.61 17.25
C CYS A 66 5.09 -1.90 16.04
N ARG A 67 5.25 -2.62 14.92
CA ARG A 67 5.85 -2.13 13.68
C ARG A 67 5.05 -2.62 12.48
N LEU A 68 4.71 -1.72 11.57
CA LEU A 68 4.25 -2.06 10.23
C LEU A 68 5.45 -1.91 9.28
N SER A 69 5.87 -3.01 8.68
CA SER A 69 6.96 -3.03 7.71
C SER A 69 6.55 -3.77 6.44
N GLY A 70 7.31 -3.56 5.37
CA GLY A 70 7.06 -4.29 4.13
C GLY A 70 8.01 -3.93 3.00
N VAL A 71 7.79 -4.59 1.87
CA VAL A 71 8.64 -4.56 0.69
C VAL A 71 7.78 -4.33 -0.55
N ILE A 72 8.24 -3.41 -1.41
CA ILE A 72 7.71 -3.24 -2.75
C ILE A 72 8.49 -4.18 -3.66
N HIS A 73 7.86 -5.28 -4.05
CA HIS A 73 8.47 -6.29 -4.91
C HIS A 73 8.58 -5.83 -6.37
N GLN A 74 7.59 -5.08 -6.84
CA GLN A 74 7.54 -4.64 -8.23
C GLN A 74 6.75 -3.35 -8.37
N LEU A 75 7.30 -2.38 -9.09
CA LEU A 75 6.57 -1.23 -9.60
C LEU A 75 6.83 -1.10 -11.10
N THR A 76 5.77 -1.17 -11.91
CA THR A 76 5.89 -0.99 -13.36
C THR A 76 4.97 0.10 -13.86
N ILE A 77 5.52 0.98 -14.69
CA ILE A 77 4.77 2.03 -15.39
C ILE A 77 4.85 1.74 -16.88
N ARG A 78 3.71 1.52 -17.52
CA ARG A 78 3.57 1.22 -18.94
C ARG A 78 2.85 2.35 -19.66
N GLY A 79 3.06 2.40 -20.97
CA GLY A 79 2.39 3.36 -21.85
C GLY A 79 3.14 4.67 -22.04
N SER A 80 4.24 4.95 -21.32
CA SER A 80 5.01 6.20 -21.46
C SER A 80 5.47 6.49 -22.89
N ARG A 81 5.94 5.47 -23.62
CA ARG A 81 6.41 5.60 -25.01
C ARG A 81 5.30 5.78 -26.05
N LEU A 82 4.08 5.32 -25.76
CA LEU A 82 2.91 5.40 -26.66
C LEU A 82 1.82 6.34 -26.12
N ARG A 83 2.09 7.07 -25.03
CA ARG A 83 1.13 7.90 -24.30
C ARG A 83 0.46 8.93 -25.21
N ARG A 84 1.20 9.47 -26.18
CA ARG A 84 0.66 10.42 -27.17
C ARG A 84 -0.49 9.83 -28.00
N PHE A 85 -0.49 8.52 -28.22
CA PHE A 85 -1.49 7.79 -29.01
C PHE A 85 -2.54 7.12 -28.14
N THR A 86 -2.14 6.46 -27.05
CA THR A 86 -3.08 5.77 -26.14
C THR A 86 -3.81 6.73 -25.21
N GLY A 87 -3.27 7.93 -25.01
CA GLY A 87 -3.75 8.90 -24.03
C GLY A 87 -3.69 8.41 -22.58
N ARG A 88 -2.99 7.30 -22.29
CA ARG A 88 -3.09 6.62 -21.00
C ARG A 88 -1.77 6.03 -20.53
N LEU A 89 -1.49 6.24 -19.25
CA LEU A 89 -0.46 5.55 -18.48
C LEU A 89 -1.11 4.46 -17.63
N HIS A 90 -0.38 3.37 -17.43
CA HIS A 90 -0.77 2.30 -16.53
C HIS A 90 0.33 2.07 -15.52
N ALA A 91 -0.05 1.93 -14.25
CA ALA A 91 0.85 1.54 -13.19
C ALA A 91 0.37 0.23 -12.55
N ARG A 92 1.31 -0.65 -12.25
CA ARG A 92 1.09 -1.89 -11.49
C ARG A 92 2.10 -1.98 -10.37
N LEU A 93 1.61 -2.26 -9.18
CA LEU A 93 2.35 -2.38 -7.93
C LEU A 93 2.12 -3.77 -7.35
N VAL A 94 3.20 -4.42 -6.91
CA VAL A 94 3.16 -5.63 -6.10
C VAL A 94 3.93 -5.35 -4.82
N LEU A 95 3.28 -5.53 -3.67
CA LEU A 95 3.87 -5.31 -2.36
C LEU A 95 3.46 -6.41 -1.38
N ALA A 96 4.24 -6.57 -0.34
CA ALA A 96 3.92 -7.40 0.82
C ALA A 96 4.40 -6.71 2.09
N GLY A 97 3.83 -7.07 3.22
CA GLY A 97 4.23 -6.52 4.51
C GLY A 97 3.58 -7.23 5.68
N ALA A 98 3.96 -6.80 6.87
CA ALA A 98 3.44 -7.33 8.12
C ALA A 98 3.36 -6.25 9.19
N LEU A 99 2.31 -6.36 10.01
CA LEU A 99 2.21 -5.71 11.31
C LEU A 99 2.68 -6.71 12.36
N GLN A 100 3.78 -6.39 13.03
CA GLN A 100 4.38 -7.21 14.07
C GLN A 100 4.31 -6.46 15.40
N GLN A 101 4.13 -7.19 16.50
CA GLN A 101 4.30 -6.68 17.85
C GLN A 101 5.21 -7.63 18.60
N ASP A 102 6.36 -7.12 19.05
CA ASP A 102 7.46 -7.93 19.56
C ASP A 102 7.81 -9.03 18.52
N ASP A 103 7.82 -10.31 18.92
CA ASP A 103 8.11 -11.43 18.01
C ASP A 103 6.86 -12.04 17.34
N ARG A 104 5.70 -11.38 17.44
CA ARG A 104 4.42 -11.92 16.95
C ARG A 104 3.94 -11.18 15.72
N VAL A 105 3.62 -11.94 14.66
CA VAL A 105 2.91 -11.41 13.49
C VAL A 105 1.43 -11.28 13.85
N LEU A 106 0.95 -10.05 13.88
CA LEU A 106 -0.46 -9.74 14.15
C LEU A 106 -1.27 -9.65 12.86
N PHE A 107 -0.64 -9.18 11.80
CA PHE A 107 -1.23 -9.11 10.46
C PHE A 107 -0.14 -9.27 9.42
N ALA A 108 -0.41 -9.97 8.33
CA ALA A 108 0.47 -10.04 7.17
C ALA A 108 -0.36 -9.94 5.91
N PHE A 109 0.21 -9.34 4.86
CA PHE A 109 -0.51 -9.13 3.62
C PHE A 109 0.41 -9.22 2.42
N ARG A 110 -0.20 -9.55 1.29
CA ARG A 110 0.36 -9.41 -0.04
C ARG A 110 -0.71 -8.85 -0.95
N ASP A 111 -0.34 -7.87 -1.76
CA ASP A 111 -1.30 -7.28 -2.69
C ASP A 111 -0.70 -6.91 -4.04
N GLU A 112 -1.60 -6.89 -5.02
CA GLU A 112 -1.38 -6.32 -6.34
C GLU A 112 -2.41 -5.22 -6.59
N VAL A 113 -1.89 -4.02 -6.87
CA VAL A 113 -2.70 -2.84 -7.14
C VAL A 113 -2.37 -2.32 -8.54
N GLN A 114 -3.41 -2.01 -9.30
CA GLN A 114 -3.28 -1.43 -10.63
C GLN A 114 -4.05 -0.12 -10.70
N ALA A 115 -3.46 0.85 -11.38
CA ALA A 115 -4.09 2.14 -11.64
C ALA A 115 -3.81 2.60 -13.06
N SER A 116 -4.67 3.46 -13.59
CA SER A 116 -4.45 4.10 -14.88
C SER A 116 -4.76 5.58 -14.83
N SER A 117 -4.02 6.39 -15.58
CA SER A 117 -4.40 7.79 -15.78
C SER A 117 -5.71 7.88 -16.56
N PRO A 118 -6.46 8.99 -16.45
CA PRO A 118 -7.57 9.27 -17.35
C PRO A 118 -7.11 9.24 -18.81
N VAL A 119 -8.01 8.84 -19.72
CA VAL A 119 -7.71 8.84 -21.16
C VAL A 119 -7.69 10.28 -21.66
N ALA A 120 -6.50 10.78 -22.00
CA ALA A 120 -6.27 12.11 -22.51
C ALA A 120 -5.25 12.08 -23.67
N PRO A 121 -5.69 11.85 -24.91
CA PRO A 121 -4.82 11.92 -26.09
C PRO A 121 -4.22 13.33 -26.24
N GLY A 122 -2.94 13.44 -26.60
CA GLY A 122 -2.24 14.73 -26.72
C GLY A 122 -0.93 14.78 -25.94
N PRO A 123 -0.41 15.99 -25.61
CA PRO A 123 0.79 16.15 -24.78
C PRO A 123 0.53 15.74 -23.33
N ALA A 124 1.56 15.20 -22.66
CA ALA A 124 1.49 14.79 -21.26
C ALA A 124 1.11 15.97 -20.36
N ALA A 125 0.13 15.78 -19.48
CA ALA A 125 -0.14 16.77 -18.46
C ALA A 125 1.09 16.90 -17.55
N PRO A 126 1.42 18.11 -17.06
CA PRO A 126 2.50 18.28 -16.09
C PRO A 126 2.30 17.35 -14.90
N ARG A 127 3.36 16.61 -14.52
CA ARG A 127 3.36 15.67 -13.39
C ARG A 127 2.33 14.52 -13.48
N GLU A 128 1.82 14.19 -14.68
CA GLU A 128 0.86 13.09 -14.87
C GLU A 128 1.32 11.77 -14.22
N GLN A 129 2.60 11.42 -14.40
CA GLN A 129 3.18 10.22 -13.81
C GLN A 129 3.20 10.28 -12.28
N GLU A 130 3.59 11.42 -11.69
CA GLU A 130 3.63 11.59 -10.23
C GLU A 130 2.22 11.51 -9.64
N LEU A 131 1.23 12.11 -10.28
CA LEU A 131 -0.17 12.02 -9.87
C LEU A 131 -0.70 10.59 -9.94
N LEU A 132 -0.35 9.85 -11.00
CA LEU A 132 -0.69 8.43 -11.10
C LEU A 132 -0.05 7.61 -9.98
N LEU A 133 1.23 7.85 -9.67
CA LEU A 133 1.92 7.17 -8.57
C LEU A 133 1.32 7.51 -7.21
N ARG A 134 0.95 8.78 -6.96
CA ARG A 134 0.27 9.19 -5.72
C ARG A 134 -1.12 8.55 -5.61
N PHE A 135 -1.85 8.46 -6.71
CA PHE A 135 -3.14 7.77 -6.72
C PHE A 135 -2.98 6.27 -6.43
N LEU A 136 -2.02 5.61 -7.05
CA LEU A 136 -1.70 4.20 -6.79
C LEU A 136 -1.30 3.96 -5.32
N ALA A 137 -0.47 4.86 -4.76
CA ALA A 137 -0.06 4.84 -3.37
C ALA A 137 -1.24 4.95 -2.41
N ARG A 138 -2.13 5.92 -2.65
CA ARG A 138 -3.36 6.11 -1.86
C ARG A 138 -4.26 4.88 -1.91
N GLU A 139 -4.46 4.32 -3.10
CA GLU A 139 -5.30 3.13 -3.27
C GLU A 139 -4.72 1.93 -2.51
N ALA A 140 -3.41 1.70 -2.61
CA ALA A 140 -2.73 0.64 -1.87
C ALA A 140 -2.85 0.82 -0.35
N ALA A 141 -2.63 2.05 0.16
CA ALA A 141 -2.76 2.35 1.59
C ALA A 141 -4.19 2.12 2.10
N ASN A 142 -5.20 2.57 1.35
CA ASN A 142 -6.60 2.37 1.72
C ASN A 142 -6.99 0.90 1.72
N ARG A 143 -6.58 0.12 0.71
CA ARG A 143 -6.85 -1.32 0.64
C ARG A 143 -6.22 -2.07 1.81
N LEU A 144 -4.97 -1.75 2.13
CA LEU A 144 -4.27 -2.29 3.30
C LEU A 144 -5.04 -1.99 4.60
N LEU A 145 -5.41 -0.73 4.84
CA LEU A 145 -6.12 -0.35 6.06
C LEU A 145 -7.52 -0.94 6.14
N ASN A 146 -8.25 -0.99 5.02
CA ASN A 146 -9.55 -1.65 4.98
C ASN A 146 -9.44 -3.12 5.36
N GLU A 147 -8.43 -3.84 4.85
CA GLU A 147 -8.20 -5.23 5.24
C GLU A 147 -7.85 -5.36 6.73
N LEU A 148 -6.95 -4.51 7.23
CA LEU A 148 -6.54 -4.52 8.64
C LEU A 148 -7.70 -4.26 9.60
N LEU A 149 -8.59 -3.32 9.25
CA LEU A 149 -9.67 -2.84 10.12
C LEU A 149 -10.94 -3.67 9.99
N LEU A 150 -11.29 -4.09 8.76
CA LEU A 150 -12.54 -4.79 8.47
C LEU A 150 -12.38 -6.31 8.38
N GLY A 151 -11.15 -6.83 8.49
CA GLY A 151 -10.83 -8.25 8.33
C GLY A 151 -11.73 -9.15 9.16
N ARG A 152 -12.18 -10.25 8.58
CA ARG A 152 -13.03 -11.25 9.25
C ARG A 152 -12.30 -11.87 10.44
N GLU A 153 -13.05 -12.23 11.48
CA GLU A 153 -12.58 -13.20 12.47
C GLU A 153 -12.19 -14.48 11.73
N SER A 154 -10.97 -14.97 11.97
CA SER A 154 -10.53 -16.27 11.46
C SER A 154 -11.52 -17.35 11.93
N PRO A 155 -12.02 -18.25 11.06
CA PRO A 155 -12.81 -19.39 11.54
C PRO A 155 -11.96 -20.18 12.56
N PRO A 156 -12.59 -20.72 13.61
CA PRO A 156 -11.87 -21.52 14.62
C PRO A 156 -11.16 -22.70 13.94
N PRO A 157 -9.98 -23.11 14.43
CA PRO A 157 -9.33 -24.31 13.92
C PRO A 157 -10.26 -25.52 14.13
N GLU A 158 -10.44 -26.32 13.08
CA GLU A 158 -11.11 -27.63 13.14
C GLU A 158 -10.32 -28.64 13.98
#